data_AF-A0A962UF29-F1
#
_entry.id   AF-A0A962UF29-F1
#
_cell.length_a   1.000
_cell.length_b   1.000
_cell.length_c   1.000
_cell.angle_alpha   90.00
_cell.angle_beta   90.00
_cell.angle_gamma   90.00
#
_symmetry.space_group_name_H-M   'P 1'
#
loop_
_entity.id
_entity.type
_entity.pdbx_description
1 polymer ?
#
loop_
_entity_poly.entity_id
_entity_poly.type
_entity_poly.pdbx_seq_one_letter_code
_entity_poly.pdbx_strand_id
1 'polypeptide(L)' 'IARKLNITEGTVKVHVKHLLRKLDLASRVEAAVWAVKQGFHA' A
#
# COMPACT_ATOMS: atom_id res chain seq x y z
N ILE A 1 9.89 0.39 4.19
CA ILE A 1 8.75 0.80 5.05
C ILE A 1 8.95 0.27 6.46
N ALA A 2 9.08 -1.06 6.63
CA ALA A 2 9.31 -1.72 7.92
C ALA A 2 10.38 -1.06 8.80
N ARG A 3 11.61 -0.90 8.28
CA ARG A 3 12.71 -0.23 9.01
C ARG A 3 12.39 1.22 9.41
N LYS A 4 11.78 1.99 8.52
CA LYS A 4 11.45 3.40 8.77
C LYS A 4 10.40 3.55 9.88
N LEU A 5 9.52 2.55 10.02
CA LEU A 5 8.41 2.54 10.98
C LEU A 5 8.68 1.65 12.21
N ASN A 6 9.89 1.07 12.34
CA ASN A 6 10.25 0.12 13.39
C ASN A 6 9.23 -1.03 13.59
N ILE A 7 8.73 -1.61 12.50
CA ILE A 7 7.80 -2.76 12.49
C ILE A 7 8.35 -3.90 11.65
N THR A 8 7.77 -5.10 11.79
CA THR A 8 8.16 -6.25 10.98
C THR A 8 7.65 -6.15 9.53
N GLU A 9 8.33 -6.83 8.61
CA GLU A 9 7.85 -6.99 7.23
C GLU A 9 6.49 -7.70 7.17
N GLY A 10 6.19 -8.60 8.11
CA GLY A 10 4.88 -9.24 8.25
C GLY A 10 3.77 -8.22 8.53
N THR A 11 4.03 -7.29 9.45
CA THR A 11 3.11 -6.18 9.78
C THR A 11 2.85 -5.30 8.56
N VAL A 12 3.88 -4.95 7.79
CA VAL A 12 3.71 -4.19 6.53
C VAL A 12 2.81 -4.94 5.55
N LYS A 13 3.00 -6.24 5.37
CA LYS A 13 2.18 -7.06 4.45
C LYS A 13 0.70 -7.04 4.84
N VAL A 14 0.39 -7.16 6.13
CA VAL A 14 -1.00 -7.10 6.63
C VAL A 14 -1.61 -5.72 6.34
N HIS A 15 -0.89 -4.63 6.63
CA HIS A 15 -1.39 -3.28 6.32
C HIS A 15 -1.63 -3.06 4.83
N VAL A 16 -0.73 -3.53 3.95
CA VAL A 16 -0.93 -3.44 2.50
C VAL A 16 -2.17 -4.24 2.07
N LYS A 17 -2.37 -5.46 2.57
CA LYS A 17 -3.58 -6.26 2.29
C LYS A 17 -4.86 -5.53 2.73
N HIS A 18 -4.85 -4.93 3.91
CA HIS A 18 -6.00 -4.17 4.41
C HIS A 18 -6.27 -2.90 3.61
N LEU A 19 -5.21 -2.19 3.18
CA LEU A 19 -5.32 -1.01 2.34
C LEU A 19 -5.95 -1.35 1.00
N LEU A 20 -5.45 -2.39 0.32
CA LEU A 20 -6.00 -2.87 -0.94
C LEU A 20 -7.49 -3.22 -0.82
N ARG A 21 -7.89 -3.93 0.23
CA ARG A 21 -9.30 -4.25 0.48
C ARG A 21 -10.17 -3.01 0.74
N LYS A 22 -9.66 -2.01 1.46
CA LYS A 22 -10.41 -0.77 1.77
C LYS A 22 -10.62 0.11 0.53
N LEU A 23 -9.70 0.05 -0.42
CA LEU A 23 -9.75 0.81 -1.67
C LEU A 23 -10.34 0.01 -2.84
N ASP A 24 -10.76 -1.23 -2.59
CA ASP A 24 -11.23 -2.17 -3.61
C ASP A 24 -10.25 -2.38 -4.78
N LEU A 25 -8.96 -2.56 -4.44
CA LEU A 25 -7.88 -2.77 -5.41
C LEU A 25 -7.31 -4.19 -5.29
N ALA A 26 -7.01 -4.82 -6.41
CA ALA A 26 -6.55 -6.19 -6.50
C ALA A 26 -5.03 -6.34 -6.30
N SER A 27 -4.24 -5.30 -6.57
CA SER A 27 -2.77 -5.40 -6.52
C SER A 27 -2.05 -4.11 -6.12
N ARG A 28 -0.78 -4.25 -5.75
CA ARG A 28 0.10 -3.11 -5.45
C ARG A 28 0.40 -2.25 -6.68
N VAL A 29 0.44 -2.87 -7.86
CA VAL A 29 0.63 -2.15 -9.13
C VAL A 29 -0.58 -1.28 -9.40
N GLU A 30 -1.77 -1.85 -9.26
CA GLU A 30 -3.02 -1.11 -9.39
C GLU A 30 -3.11 0.03 -8.36
N ALA A 31 -2.69 -0.21 -7.11
CA ALA A 31 -2.62 0.84 -6.09
C ALA A 31 -1.64 1.96 -6.45
N ALA A 32 -0.50 1.65 -7.09
CA ALA A 32 0.42 2.67 -7.57
C ALA A 32 -0.21 3.52 -8.69
N VAL A 33 -0.87 2.87 -9.66
CA VAL A 33 -1.57 3.58 -10.75
C VAL A 33 -2.74 4.42 -10.22
N TRP A 34 -3.51 3.87 -9.29
CA TRP A 34 -4.59 4.58 -8.60
C TRP A 34 -4.05 5.82 -7.88
N ALA A 35 -2.96 5.69 -7.14
CA ALA A 35 -2.36 6.82 -6.41
C ALA A 35 -1.93 7.95 -7.34
N VAL A 36 -1.28 7.64 -8.48
CA VAL A 36 -0.92 8.64 -9.49
C VAL A 36 -2.16 9.35 -10.06
N LYS A 37 -3.23 8.61 -10.36
CA LYS A 37 -4.51 9.19 -10.83
C LYS A 37 -5.17 10.11 -9.79
N GLN A 38 -4.93 9.88 -8.50
CA GLN A 38 -5.39 10.74 -7.41
C GLN A 38 -4.46 11.94 -7.15
N GLY A 39 -3.40 12.13 -7.94
CA GLY A 39 -2.44 13.22 -7.79
C GLY A 39 -1.33 12.97 -6.79
N PHE A 40 -1.20 11.75 -6.26
CA PHE A 40 -0.04 11.36 -5.46
C PHE A 40 1.14 11.07 -6.38
N HIS A 41 2.18 11.88 -6.27
CA HIS A 41 3.45 11.70 -6.96
C HIS A 41 4.50 11.20 -5.97
N ALA A 42 5.37 10.29 -6.42
CA ALA A 42 6.40 9.66 -5.59
C ALA A 42 7.60 10.58 -5.33
#